data_AF-A0A1R1X0Q5-F1
#
_entry.id   AF-A0A1R1X0Q5-F1
#
_cell.length_a   1.000
_cell.length_b   1.000
_cell.length_c   1.000
_cell.angle_alpha   90.00
_cell.angle_beta   90.00
_cell.angle_gamma   90.00
#
_symmetry.space_group_name_H-M   'P 1'
#
loop_
_entity.id
_entity.type
_entity.pdbx_description
1 polymer ?
#
loop_
_entity_poly.entity_id
_entity_poly.type
_entity_poly.pdbx_seq_one_letter_code
_entity_poly.pdbx_strand_id
1 'polypeptide(L)'
;MIFNNKEDANTLMSTPLVYNDKPIDLNQTVKIGEDITVVNIPNFRDVGIEPIVKLISKELGPWCEIKDISAWRRFDNNQYIPHGIKVLVKKYNMEDDLP
;
A
#
# COMPACT_ATOMS: atom_id res chain seq x y z
N MET A 1 5.49 -18.17 -11.05
CA MET A 1 6.10 -19.27 -10.27
C MET A 1 5.38 -19.34 -8.94
N ILE A 2 4.98 -20.52 -8.48
CA ILE A 2 4.31 -20.69 -7.18
C ILE A 2 5.31 -21.44 -6.28
N PHE A 3 5.66 -20.83 -5.15
CA PHE A 3 6.59 -21.40 -4.17
C PHE A 3 5.81 -22.08 -3.06
N ASN A 4 6.29 -23.24 -2.62
CA ASN A 4 5.69 -24.00 -1.52
C ASN A 4 6.19 -23.53 -0.14
N ASN A 5 7.29 -22.78 -0.08
CA ASN A 5 7.83 -22.21 1.15
C ASN A 5 8.13 -20.71 0.96
N LYS A 6 8.23 -19.99 2.08
CA LYS A 6 8.51 -18.55 2.08
C LYS A 6 10.00 -18.25 1.90
N GLU A 7 10.88 -19.15 2.36
CA GLU A 7 12.33 -18.98 2.30
C GLU A 7 12.85 -19.03 0.86
N ASP A 8 12.39 -19.96 0.02
CA ASP A 8 12.81 -20.03 -1.39
C ASP A 8 12.25 -18.85 -2.18
N ALA A 9 11.02 -18.42 -1.87
CA ALA A 9 10.43 -17.23 -2.49
C ALA A 9 11.25 -15.98 -2.17
N ASN A 10 11.63 -15.77 -0.91
CA ASN A 10 12.46 -14.64 -0.47
C ASN A 10 13.86 -14.66 -1.10
N THR A 11 14.43 -15.85 -1.23
CA THR A 11 15.74 -16.05 -1.88
C THR A 11 15.69 -15.64 -3.35
N LEU A 12 14.63 -16.01 -4.07
CA LEU A 12 14.45 -15.56 -5.46
C LEU A 12 14.19 -14.05 -5.56
N MET A 13 13.36 -13.50 -4.67
CA MET A 13 13.06 -12.04 -4.63
C MET A 13 14.31 -11.19 -4.37
N SER A 14 15.29 -11.73 -3.64
CA SER A 14 16.57 -11.06 -3.36
C SER A 14 17.60 -11.24 -4.47
N THR A 15 17.30 -12.09 -5.46
CA THR A 15 18.20 -12.38 -6.57
C THR A 15 17.93 -11.41 -7.73
N PRO A 16 18.92 -10.63 -8.19
CA PRO A 16 18.75 -9.76 -9.34
C PRO A 16 18.60 -10.60 -10.61
N LEU A 17 17.42 -10.50 -11.25
CA LEU A 17 17.13 -11.18 -12.50
C LEU A 17 17.28 -10.22 -13.67
N VAL A 18 17.91 -10.67 -14.75
CA VAL A 18 18.09 -9.90 -15.98
C VAL A 18 17.66 -10.72 -17.18
N TYR A 19 16.85 -10.14 -18.06
CA TYR A 19 16.46 -10.74 -19.32
C TYR A 19 16.65 -9.72 -20.46
N ASN A 20 17.44 -10.08 -21.47
CA ASN A 20 17.83 -9.18 -22.57
C ASN A 20 18.36 -7.83 -22.08
N ASP A 21 19.33 -7.86 -21.16
CA ASP A 21 19.96 -6.70 -20.53
C ASP A 21 19.01 -5.74 -19.78
N LYS A 22 17.77 -6.18 -19.53
CA LYS A 22 16.79 -5.45 -18.71
C LYS A 22 16.59 -6.13 -17.36
N PRO A 23 16.67 -5.40 -16.25
CA PRO A 23 16.36 -5.96 -14.93
C PRO A 23 14.88 -6.34 -14.87
N ILE A 24 14.61 -7.48 -14.24
CA ILE A 24 13.26 -7.94 -13.93
C ILE A 24 13.03 -7.69 -12.44
N ASP A 25 12.05 -6.87 -12.13
CA ASP A 25 11.56 -6.69 -10.77
C ASP A 25 10.55 -7.80 -10.42
N LEU A 26 10.81 -8.50 -9.32
CA LEU A 26 9.88 -9.48 -8.76
C LEU A 26 9.05 -8.82 -7.66
N ASN A 27 7.73 -9.00 -7.70
CA ASN A 27 6.81 -8.51 -6.68
C ASN A 27 6.04 -9.67 -6.05
N GLN A 28 6.02 -9.73 -4.72
CA GLN A 28 5.26 -10.75 -4.00
C GLN A 28 3.77 -10.44 -4.08
N THR A 29 2.98 -11.38 -4.60
CA THR A 29 1.51 -11.32 -4.49
C THR A 29 1.10 -11.80 -3.10
N VAL A 30 0.83 -10.85 -2.19
CA VAL A 30 0.23 -11.18 -0.89
C VAL A 30 -1.25 -11.47 -1.13
N LYS A 31 -1.73 -12.67 -0.78
CA LYS A 31 -3.18 -12.90 -0.65
C LYS A 31 -3.66 -12.10 0.54
N ILE A 32 -4.15 -10.91 0.23
CA ILE A 32 -4.84 -9.98 1.12
C ILE A 32 -6.06 -10.73 1.67
N GLY A 33 -5.93 -11.29 2.88
CA GLY A 33 -7.03 -11.98 3.57
C GLY A 33 -8.22 -11.06 3.83
N GLU A 34 -9.34 -11.66 4.23
CA GLU A 34 -10.70 -11.11 4.34
C GLU A 34 -10.88 -9.77 5.10
N ASP A 35 -9.83 -9.24 5.76
CA ASP A 35 -9.90 -8.09 6.67
C ASP A 35 -9.30 -6.76 6.16
N ILE A 36 -8.88 -6.71 4.88
CA ILE A 36 -8.27 -5.51 4.31
C ILE A 36 -9.30 -4.76 3.48
N THR A 37 -9.50 -3.49 3.82
CA THR A 37 -10.46 -2.59 3.17
C THR A 37 -9.72 -1.50 2.40
N VAL A 38 -10.26 -1.13 1.24
CA VAL A 38 -9.80 0.03 0.47
C VAL A 38 -10.72 1.21 0.77
N VAL A 39 -10.16 2.27 1.33
CA VAL A 39 -10.86 3.54 1.55
C VAL A 39 -10.52 4.49 0.41
N ASN A 40 -11.56 4.93 -0.32
CA ASN A 40 -11.41 5.97 -1.33
C ASN A 40 -11.60 7.33 -0.67
N ILE A 41 -10.58 8.18 -0.75
CA ILE A 41 -10.64 9.54 -0.19
C ILE A 41 -11.20 10.48 -1.25
N PRO A 42 -12.28 11.24 -0.97
CA PRO A 42 -12.80 12.22 -1.91
C PRO A 42 -11.77 13.32 -2.14
N ASN A 43 -11.79 13.90 -3.33
CA ASN A 43 -10.77 14.89 -3.70
C ASN A 43 -10.90 16.19 -2.91
N PHE A 44 -9.83 16.50 -2.21
CA PHE A 44 -9.59 17.82 -1.64
C PHE A 44 -8.96 18.71 -2.72
N ARG A 45 -9.71 19.72 -3.20
CA ARG A 45 -9.10 20.78 -4.02
C ARG A 45 -8.21 21.62 -3.10
N ASP A 46 -7.03 21.97 -3.59
CA ASP A 46 -6.09 22.93 -2.98
C ASP A 46 -5.36 22.49 -1.71
N VAL A 47 -5.36 21.20 -1.39
CA VAL A 47 -4.57 20.65 -0.27
C VAL A 47 -3.45 19.77 -0.82
N GLY A 48 -2.21 20.02 -0.39
CA GLY A 48 -1.05 19.20 -0.76
C GLY A 48 -1.14 17.77 -0.22
N ILE A 49 -0.38 16.84 -0.81
CA ILE A 49 -0.41 15.43 -0.40
C ILE A 49 0.06 15.22 1.05
N GLU A 50 1.06 15.98 1.50
CA GLU A 50 1.64 15.85 2.84
C GLU A 50 0.61 16.14 3.96
N PRO A 51 -0.14 17.26 3.94
CA PRO A 51 -1.19 17.49 4.93
C PRO A 51 -2.33 16.47 4.84
N ILE A 52 -2.66 15.95 3.65
CA ILE A 52 -3.66 14.89 3.49
C ILE A 52 -3.21 13.60 4.18
N VAL A 53 -1.96 13.17 3.96
CA VAL A 53 -1.43 11.95 4.61
C VAL A 53 -1.42 12.11 6.14
N LYS A 54 -1.02 13.28 6.65
CA LYS A 54 -1.08 13.56 8.10
C LYS A 54 -2.51 13.47 8.65
N LEU A 55 -3.49 13.98 7.90
CA LEU A 55 -4.90 13.90 8.26
C LEU A 55 -5.39 12.45 8.27
N ILE A 56 -5.08 11.68 7.22
CA ILE A 56 -5.43 10.26 7.10
C ILE A 56 -4.88 9.47 8.30
N SER A 57 -3.59 9.64 8.62
CA SER A 57 -2.98 8.95 9.76
C SER A 57 -3.61 9.35 11.10
N LYS A 58 -4.01 10.62 11.26
CA LYS A 58 -4.65 11.10 12.49
C LYS A 58 -6.07 10.55 12.65
N GLU A 59 -6.87 10.57 11.58
CA GLU A 59 -8.29 10.19 11.63
C GLU A 59 -8.48 8.67 11.58
N LEU A 60 -7.69 7.95 10.78
CA LEU A 60 -7.81 6.49 10.61
C LEU A 60 -6.91 5.68 11.55
N GLY A 61 -5.77 6.24 11.99
CA GLY A 61 -4.82 5.54 12.86
C GLY A 61 -5.42 4.93 14.13
N PRO A 62 -6.40 5.56 14.81
CA PRO A 62 -7.04 4.97 15.99
C PRO A 62 -7.95 3.77 15.69
N TRP A 63 -8.46 3.64 14.47
CA TRP A 63 -9.49 2.65 14.11
C TRP A 63 -8.96 1.48 13.30
N CYS A 64 -7.85 1.69 12.60
CA CYS A 64 -7.28 0.71 11.70
C CYS A 64 -5.78 0.92 11.50
N GLU A 65 -5.10 -0.17 11.20
CA GLU A 65 -3.71 -0.16 10.77
C GLU A 65 -3.65 0.21 9.29
N ILE A 66 -3.03 1.35 8.97
CA ILE A 66 -2.79 1.78 7.59
C ILE A 66 -1.64 0.95 7.03
N LYS A 67 -1.93 0.12 6.03
CA LYS A 67 -0.95 -0.73 5.35
C LYS A 67 -0.26 0.00 4.21
N ASP A 68 -1.00 0.81 3.46
CA ASP A 68 -0.46 1.55 2.33
C ASP A 68 -1.33 2.78 1.99
N ILE A 69 -0.69 3.79 1.40
CA ILE A 69 -1.37 4.96 0.83
C ILE A 69 -0.82 5.15 -0.58
N SER A 70 -1.69 4.98 -1.57
CA SER A 70 -1.34 5.18 -2.98
C SER A 70 -2.06 6.42 -3.52
N ALA A 71 -1.37 7.18 -4.36
CA ALA A 71 -1.88 8.37 -5.02
C ALA A 71 -1.39 8.42 -6.46
N TRP A 72 -2.20 8.95 -7.36
CA TRP A 72 -1.79 9.16 -8.74
C TRP A 72 -0.85 10.36 -8.79
N ARG A 73 0.28 10.23 -9.48
CA ARG A 73 1.23 11.33 -9.69
C ARG A 73 1.26 11.69 -11.17
N ARG A 74 1.20 12.98 -11.49
CA ARG A 74 1.48 13.44 -12.86
C ARG A 74 2.97 13.44 -13.11
N PHE A 75 3.37 12.94 -14.27
CA PHE A 75 4.76 12.87 -14.69
C PHE A 75 5.33 14.24 -15.13
N ASP A 76 4.48 15.17 -15.54
CA ASP A 76 4.87 16.46 -16.11
C ASP A 76 5.40 17.46 -15.06
N ASN A 77 4.74 17.54 -13.91
CA ASN A 77 5.02 18.55 -12.88
C ASN A 77 5.22 17.94 -11.49
N ASN A 78 5.33 16.60 -11.39
CA ASN A 78 5.41 15.86 -10.13
C ASN A 78 4.27 16.11 -9.14
N GLN A 79 3.16 16.69 -9.59
CA GLN A 79 2.02 16.98 -8.75
C GLN A 79 1.24 15.69 -8.50
N TYR A 80 0.95 15.44 -7.23
CA TYR A 80 0.03 14.39 -6.84
C TYR A 80 -1.39 14.82 -7.14
N ILE A 81 -2.14 13.96 -7.80
CA ILE A 81 -3.55 14.11 -8.07
C ILE A 81 -4.28 13.63 -6.80
N PRO A 82 -4.97 14.52 -6.06
CA PRO A 82 -5.68 14.11 -4.84
C PRO A 82 -6.91 13.25 -5.18
N HIS A 83 -7.49 13.42 -6.38
CA HIS A 83 -8.47 12.49 -6.95
C HIS A 83 -7.83 11.11 -7.16
N GLY A 84 -8.30 10.11 -6.41
CA GLY A 84 -7.85 8.73 -6.57
C GLY A 84 -6.79 8.29 -5.57
N ILE A 85 -6.63 9.01 -4.45
CA ILE A 85 -5.94 8.48 -3.28
C ILE A 85 -6.70 7.25 -2.78
N LYS A 86 -5.99 6.14 -2.66
CA LYS A 86 -6.50 4.89 -2.08
C LYS A 86 -5.68 4.56 -0.84
N VAL A 87 -6.39 4.39 0.26
CA VAL A 87 -5.80 3.97 1.53
C VAL A 87 -6.16 2.52 1.76
N LEU A 88 -5.13 1.69 1.92
CA LEU A 88 -5.29 0.30 2.27
C LEU A 88 -5.21 0.18 3.79
N VAL A 89 -6.30 -0.26 4.41
CA VAL A 89 -6.40 -0.37 5.87
C VAL A 89 -6.76 -1.77 6.29
N LYS A 90 -6.20 -2.22 7.41
CA LYS A 90 -6.62 -3.41 8.12
C LYS A 90 -7.31 -2.95 9.41
N LYS A 91 -8.56 -3.36 9.63
CA LYS A 91 -9.24 -3.04 10.89
C LYS A 91 -8.53 -3.76 12.04
N TYR A 92 -8.43 -3.11 13.20
CA TYR A 92 -8.01 -3.84 14.40
C TYR A 92 -9.12 -4.85 14.76
N ASN A 93 -8.75 -6.12 14.87
CA ASN A 93 -9.69 -7.14 15.34
C ASN A 93 -9.99 -6.82 16.80
N MET A 94 -11.23 -6.43 17.11
CA MET A 94 -11.68 -6.18 18.48
C MET A 94 -11.69 -7.45 19.35
N GLU A 95 -11.35 -8.61 18.80
CA GLU A 95 -11.25 -9.89 19.53
C GLU A 95 -9.87 -10.13 20.18
N ASP A 96 -8.83 -9.35 19.83
CA ASP A 96 -7.46 -9.52 20.39
C ASP A 96 -7.18 -8.62 21.62
N ASP A 97 -8.17 -7.87 22.11
CA ASP A 97 -7.98 -6.87 23.18
C ASP A 97 -9.11 -6.87 24.22
N LEU A 98 -9.51 -8.06 24.68
CA LEU A 98 -10.19 -8.21 25.96
C LEU A 98 -9.27 -9.02 26.90
N PRO A 99 -8.87 -8.47 28.06
CA PRO A 99 -8.02 -9.16 29.04
C PRO A 99 -8.68 -10.38 29.69
#